data_AF-A0A7X7PSU7-F1
#
_entry.id   AF-A0A7X7PSU7-F1
#
_cell.length_a   1.000
_cell.length_b   1.000
_cell.length_c   1.000
_cell.angle_alpha   90.00
_cell.angle_beta   90.00
_cell.angle_gamma   90.00
#
_symmetry.space_group_name_H-M   'P 1'
#
loop_
_entity.id
_entity.type
_entity.pdbx_description
1 polymer ?
#
loop_
_entity_poly.entity_id
_entity_poly.type
_entity_poly.pdbx_seq_one_letter_code
_entity_poly.pdbx_strand_id
1 'polypeptide(L)'
;PCDRAIARASRNVGDPTPYTRATAKTAGWQWRIPLQSRTGNGLVYCSEYLSDDEALATLDAGLDGEPISEPRLLRFRAGIRKMCWNKNVVALGLASGFLEPLESTSIHFIQTAIARLMTNFPDKAFNQHDIDYYNRRTRLELEQARDFLILHYHATERNDSPFWDYCRTMPIPDALRERIAIYRENARLYRHDNELFGETNWLAVLHGQNITPKRYHPIADVLPESELELRMKKLADVTRNCLELMPSHQAFIDRHCKAEMA
;
A
#
# COMPACT_ATOMS: atom_id res chain seq x y z
N PRO A 1 0.39 -11.21 7.88
CA PRO A 1 0.70 -11.88 9.18
C PRO A 1 0.28 -11.02 10.37
N CYS A 2 0.50 -9.71 10.30
CA CYS A 2 0.18 -8.76 11.36
C CYS A 2 -1.31 -8.73 11.74
N ASP A 3 -1.58 -8.47 13.02
CA ASP A 3 -2.92 -8.49 13.62
C ASP A 3 -3.11 -7.43 14.72
N ARG A 4 -2.09 -6.59 14.93
CA ARG A 4 -2.09 -5.47 15.88
C ARG A 4 -1.54 -4.21 15.25
N ALA A 5 -1.95 -3.07 15.78
CA ALA A 5 -1.28 -1.81 15.53
C ALA A 5 -1.29 -0.92 16.78
N ILE A 6 -0.25 -0.11 16.96
CA ILE A 6 -0.25 1.01 17.93
C ILE A 6 -0.10 2.31 17.14
N ALA A 7 -0.97 3.27 17.38
CA ALA A 7 -0.92 4.59 16.73
C ALA A 7 -0.63 5.69 17.74
N ARG A 8 0.23 6.66 17.36
CA ARG A 8 0.61 7.80 18.20
C ARG A 8 0.96 9.03 17.34
N ALA A 9 0.50 10.20 17.74
CA ALA A 9 0.89 11.46 17.11
C ALA A 9 2.16 12.02 17.74
N SER A 10 3.00 12.66 16.93
CA SER A 10 4.18 13.41 17.39
C SER A 10 4.18 14.85 16.86
N ARG A 11 4.93 15.73 17.54
CA ARG A 11 5.23 17.08 17.02
C ARG A 11 5.95 16.97 15.68
N ASN A 12 5.70 17.95 14.82
CA ASN A 12 6.52 18.14 13.62
C ASN A 12 7.90 18.66 14.03
N VAL A 13 8.94 18.14 13.38
CA VAL A 13 10.34 18.55 13.60
C VAL A 13 10.90 19.42 12.47
N GLY A 14 10.08 19.70 11.46
CA GLY A 14 10.42 20.48 10.28
C GLY A 14 9.36 20.34 9.20
N ASP A 15 9.73 20.76 7.99
CA ASP A 15 8.86 20.71 6.81
C ASP A 15 8.37 19.29 6.49
N PRO A 16 7.12 19.12 6.02
CA PRO A 16 6.55 17.83 5.73
C PRO A 16 7.17 17.19 4.47
N THR A 17 7.55 15.93 4.58
CA THR A 17 7.96 15.13 3.40
C THR A 17 6.76 14.84 2.50
N PRO A 18 6.88 14.91 1.15
CA PRO A 18 5.76 14.67 0.23
C PRO A 18 5.52 13.17 -0.03
N TYR A 19 5.66 12.35 0.99
CA TYR A 19 5.47 10.90 0.92
C TYR A 19 5.17 10.32 2.31
N THR A 20 4.45 9.20 2.33
CA THR A 20 4.33 8.34 3.51
C THR A 20 5.57 7.47 3.60
N ARG A 21 6.13 7.29 4.80
CA ARG A 21 7.23 6.36 5.03
C ARG A 21 6.71 5.10 5.70
N ALA A 22 7.01 3.95 5.11
CA ALA A 22 6.79 2.63 5.70
C ALA A 22 8.16 2.00 5.98
N THR A 23 8.51 1.84 7.26
CA THR A 23 9.80 1.32 7.69
C THR A 23 9.62 -0.07 8.29
N ALA A 24 10.15 -1.10 7.65
CA ALA A 24 10.19 -2.45 8.20
C ALA A 24 10.90 -2.50 9.56
N LYS A 25 10.34 -3.26 10.51
CA LYS A 25 10.88 -3.53 11.86
C LYS A 25 11.03 -5.03 12.04
N THR A 26 11.49 -5.47 13.21
CA THR A 26 11.77 -6.89 13.50
C THR A 26 10.57 -7.82 13.26
N ALA A 27 9.36 -7.38 13.58
CA ALA A 27 8.14 -8.18 13.53
C ALA A 27 6.91 -7.40 13.00
N GLY A 28 7.14 -6.55 12.00
CA GLY A 28 6.13 -5.63 11.48
C GLY A 28 6.73 -4.46 10.74
N TRP A 29 6.02 -3.34 10.67
CA TRP A 29 6.47 -2.12 10.02
C TRP A 29 5.81 -0.88 10.64
N GLN A 30 6.54 0.24 10.60
CA GLN A 30 6.11 1.51 11.15
C GLN A 30 5.72 2.47 10.02
N TRP A 31 4.55 3.08 10.11
CA TRP A 31 4.16 4.18 9.24
C TRP A 31 4.52 5.54 9.84
N ARG A 32 4.75 6.50 8.97
CA ARG A 32 4.88 7.93 9.28
C ARG A 32 4.20 8.75 8.20
N ILE A 33 3.19 9.52 8.61
CA ILE A 33 2.35 10.34 7.74
C ILE A 33 2.42 11.80 8.22
N PRO A 34 3.14 12.67 7.51
CA PRO A 34 3.25 14.08 7.88
C PRO A 34 1.94 14.82 7.57
N LEU A 35 1.43 15.58 8.54
CA LEU A 35 0.34 16.55 8.38
C LEU A 35 0.85 17.95 8.73
N GLN A 36 0.07 18.98 8.41
CA GLN A 36 0.47 20.38 8.65
C GLN A 36 0.73 20.68 10.14
N SER A 37 -0.05 20.11 11.06
CA SER A 37 0.06 20.37 12.52
C SER A 37 0.85 19.34 13.32
N ARG A 38 1.00 18.12 12.79
CA ARG A 38 1.57 16.98 13.51
C ARG A 38 1.98 15.88 12.54
N THR A 39 2.73 14.90 13.03
CA THR A 39 3.01 13.68 12.29
C THR A 39 2.22 12.52 12.91
N GLY A 40 1.49 11.79 12.08
CA GLY A 40 0.81 10.56 12.46
C GLY A 40 1.76 9.38 12.33
N ASN A 41 1.99 8.66 13.43
CA ASN A 41 2.87 7.49 13.46
C ASN A 41 2.09 6.28 13.93
N GLY A 42 2.61 5.12 13.58
CA GLY A 42 2.19 3.89 14.22
C GLY A 42 2.96 2.68 13.75
N LEU A 43 2.86 1.60 14.50
CA LEU A 43 3.53 0.34 14.24
C LEU A 43 2.46 -0.72 14.02
N VAL A 44 2.45 -1.36 12.84
CA VAL A 44 1.70 -2.58 12.57
C VAL A 44 2.61 -3.76 12.88
N TYR A 45 2.15 -4.73 13.68
CA TYR A 45 2.97 -5.87 14.12
C TYR A 45 2.15 -7.15 14.28
N CYS A 46 2.86 -8.28 14.36
CA CYS A 46 2.28 -9.58 14.59
C CYS A 46 2.44 -9.98 16.07
N SER A 47 1.33 -10.16 16.77
CA SER A 47 1.33 -10.44 18.21
C SER A 47 1.96 -11.77 18.61
N GLU A 48 2.15 -12.70 17.66
CA GLU A 48 2.91 -13.93 17.88
C GLU A 48 4.43 -13.71 17.97
N TYR A 49 4.94 -12.58 17.46
CA TYR A 49 6.38 -12.30 17.34
C TYR A 49 6.83 -11.06 18.11
N LEU A 50 5.92 -10.26 18.66
CA LEU A 50 6.22 -9.02 19.37
C LEU A 50 5.12 -8.69 20.37
N SER A 51 5.48 -8.45 21.64
CA SER A 51 4.54 -8.04 22.67
C SER A 51 4.08 -6.59 22.50
N ASP A 52 2.96 -6.21 23.12
CA ASP A 52 2.43 -4.84 23.06
C ASP A 52 3.41 -3.81 23.67
N ASP A 53 4.15 -4.20 24.72
CA ASP A 53 5.14 -3.33 25.38
C ASP A 53 6.39 -3.12 24.49
N GLU A 54 6.91 -4.19 23.89
CA GLU A 54 8.03 -4.10 22.94
C GLU A 54 7.64 -3.33 21.67
N ALA A 55 6.40 -3.49 21.21
CA ALA A 55 5.84 -2.75 20.08
C ALA A 55 5.76 -1.25 20.38
N LEU A 56 5.31 -0.86 21.58
CA LEU A 56 5.28 0.55 21.99
C LEU A 56 6.69 1.13 22.08
N ALA A 57 7.63 0.42 22.72
CA ALA A 57 9.02 0.85 22.79
C ALA A 57 9.65 1.02 21.39
N THR A 58 9.34 0.10 20.46
CA THR A 58 9.80 0.16 19.06
C THR A 58 9.22 1.35 18.31
N LEU A 59 7.93 1.66 18.53
CA LEU A 59 7.28 2.83 17.95
C LEU A 59 7.91 4.12 18.46
N ASP A 60 8.06 4.24 19.78
CA ASP A 60 8.59 5.44 20.44
C ASP A 60 10.04 5.71 20.04
N ALA A 61 10.88 4.68 19.95
CA ALA A 61 12.24 4.78 19.44
C ALA A 61 12.32 5.21 17.96
N GLY A 62 11.23 5.08 17.21
CA GLY A 62 11.12 5.46 15.80
C GLY A 62 10.43 6.80 15.55
N LEU A 63 10.07 7.57 16.58
CA LEU A 63 9.49 8.91 16.41
C LEU A 63 10.57 9.95 16.12
N ASP A 64 10.30 10.85 15.18
CA ASP A 64 11.21 11.97 14.91
C ASP A 64 11.09 13.09 15.95
N GLY A 65 9.90 13.24 16.55
CA GLY A 65 9.56 14.34 17.45
C GLY A 65 8.82 13.85 18.68
N GLU A 66 8.66 14.74 19.66
CA GLU A 66 8.02 14.40 20.92
C GLU A 66 6.59 13.89 20.69
N PRO A 67 6.18 12.80 21.36
CA PRO A 67 4.81 12.34 21.31
C PRO A 67 3.86 13.36 21.95
N ILE A 68 2.72 13.59 21.29
CA ILE A 68 1.69 14.55 21.74
C ILE A 68 0.32 13.91 21.97
N SER A 69 0.25 12.58 21.88
CA SER A 69 -0.95 11.82 22.20
C SER A 69 -0.59 10.56 22.98
N GLU A 70 -1.55 10.05 23.72
CA GLU A 70 -1.49 8.69 24.25
C GLU A 70 -1.43 7.67 23.11
N PRO A 71 -0.72 6.54 23.30
CA PRO A 71 -0.70 5.46 22.33
C PRO A 71 -2.07 4.76 22.27
N ARG A 72 -2.57 4.54 21.06
CA ARG A 72 -3.82 3.78 20.84
C ARG A 72 -3.50 2.40 20.30
N LEU A 73 -3.69 1.39 21.13
CA LEU A 73 -3.62 -0.01 20.71
C LEU A 73 -4.88 -0.41 19.92
N LEU A 74 -4.68 -1.08 18.80
CA LEU A 74 -5.68 -1.56 17.88
C LEU A 74 -5.46 -3.04 17.63
N ARG A 75 -6.55 -3.80 17.60
CA ARG A 75 -6.56 -5.21 17.19
C ARG A 75 -7.37 -5.32 15.92
N PHE A 76 -6.88 -6.09 14.96
CA PHE A 76 -7.60 -6.31 13.72
C PHE A 76 -7.46 -7.73 13.23
N ARG A 77 -8.39 -8.13 12.36
CA ARG A 77 -8.31 -9.37 11.60
C ARG A 77 -8.35 -9.01 10.13
N ALA A 78 -7.26 -9.30 9.42
CA ALA A 78 -7.24 -9.14 7.97
C ALA A 78 -8.26 -10.09 7.33
N GLY A 79 -9.08 -9.58 6.42
CA GLY A 79 -10.07 -10.39 5.72
C GLY A 79 -11.24 -9.60 5.17
N ILE A 80 -12.12 -10.31 4.47
CA ILE A 80 -13.28 -9.74 3.79
C ILE A 80 -14.56 -10.44 4.27
N ARG A 81 -15.67 -9.72 4.29
CA ARG A 81 -16.99 -10.30 4.54
C ARG A 81 -17.32 -11.27 3.41
N LYS A 82 -18.01 -12.38 3.75
CA LYS A 82 -18.43 -13.38 2.76
C LYS A 82 -19.23 -12.76 1.61
N MET A 83 -20.17 -11.87 1.96
CA MET A 83 -20.95 -11.02 1.06
C MET A 83 -20.93 -9.58 1.59
N CYS A 84 -20.54 -8.62 0.76
CA CYS A 84 -20.55 -7.20 1.10
C CYS A 84 -21.92 -6.57 0.85
N TRP A 85 -22.71 -7.13 -0.06
CA TRP A 85 -24.13 -6.83 -0.23
C TRP A 85 -24.95 -8.09 0.06
N ASN A 86 -25.86 -8.02 1.03
CA ASN A 86 -26.81 -9.09 1.34
C ASN A 86 -28.23 -8.53 1.48
N LYS A 87 -29.15 -8.98 0.62
CA LYS A 87 -30.53 -8.49 0.53
C LYS A 87 -30.57 -6.96 0.35
N ASN A 88 -31.08 -6.23 1.32
CA ASN A 88 -31.21 -4.77 1.32
C ASN A 88 -30.11 -4.06 2.13
N VAL A 89 -29.02 -4.75 2.48
CA VAL A 89 -27.92 -4.20 3.29
C VAL A 89 -26.60 -4.28 2.52
N VAL A 90 -25.91 -3.14 2.44
CA VAL A 90 -24.55 -3.03 1.89
C VAL A 90 -23.60 -2.62 3.01
N ALA A 91 -22.57 -3.43 3.23
CA ALA A 91 -21.50 -3.15 4.17
C ALA A 91 -20.40 -2.32 3.48
N LEU A 92 -19.92 -1.28 4.17
CA LEU A 92 -18.86 -0.39 3.69
C LEU A 92 -17.76 -0.24 4.75
N GLY A 93 -16.53 0.03 4.33
CA GLY A 93 -15.38 0.20 5.22
C GLY A 93 -15.12 -1.03 6.10
N LEU A 94 -14.85 -0.82 7.39
CA LEU A 94 -14.54 -1.91 8.33
C LEU A 94 -15.67 -2.96 8.45
N ALA A 95 -16.92 -2.60 8.09
CA ALA A 95 -18.03 -3.55 8.09
C ALA A 95 -17.91 -4.60 6.97
N SER A 96 -17.30 -4.24 5.83
CA SER A 96 -17.11 -5.12 4.67
C SER A 96 -15.78 -5.87 4.68
N GLY A 97 -14.76 -5.36 5.36
CA GLY A 97 -13.47 -6.02 5.49
C GLY A 97 -12.38 -5.08 5.98
N PHE A 98 -11.19 -5.63 6.19
CA PHE A 98 -10.00 -4.86 6.55
C PHE A 98 -8.74 -5.51 5.98
N LEU A 99 -7.88 -4.66 5.42
CA LEU A 99 -6.49 -4.95 5.09
C LEU A 99 -5.63 -3.89 5.81
N GLU A 100 -4.41 -4.26 6.20
CA GLU A 100 -3.48 -3.33 6.84
C GLU A 100 -3.14 -2.14 5.93
N PRO A 101 -2.79 -0.96 6.49
CA PRO A 101 -2.71 0.29 5.72
C PRO A 101 -1.39 0.47 4.95
N LEU A 102 -0.70 -0.61 4.57
CA LEU A 102 0.63 -0.54 3.95
C LEU A 102 0.63 0.23 2.61
N GLU A 103 -0.45 0.12 1.84
CA GLU A 103 -0.64 0.80 0.56
C GLU A 103 -1.81 1.81 0.58
N SER A 104 -2.14 2.35 1.76
CA SER A 104 -3.15 3.42 1.94
C SER A 104 -4.54 3.13 1.33
N THR A 105 -4.97 1.86 1.31
CA THR A 105 -6.12 1.41 0.52
C THR A 105 -7.49 1.58 1.20
N SER A 106 -7.55 1.84 2.52
CA SER A 106 -8.82 1.80 3.28
C SER A 106 -9.87 2.80 2.79
N ILE A 107 -9.48 4.06 2.56
CA ILE A 107 -10.40 5.10 2.05
C ILE A 107 -10.79 4.77 0.60
N HIS A 108 -9.84 4.29 -0.21
CA HIS A 108 -10.11 3.88 -1.58
C HIS A 108 -11.20 2.82 -1.66
N PHE A 109 -11.15 1.76 -0.84
CA PHE A 109 -12.19 0.73 -0.86
C PHE A 109 -13.57 1.23 -0.44
N ILE A 110 -13.64 2.24 0.43
CA ILE A 110 -14.92 2.90 0.74
C ILE A 110 -15.43 3.62 -0.52
N GLN A 111 -14.57 4.36 -1.20
CA GLN A 111 -14.93 5.09 -2.42
C GLN A 111 -15.38 4.16 -3.55
N THR A 112 -14.64 3.09 -3.82
CA THR A 112 -15.01 2.16 -4.90
C THR A 112 -16.26 1.35 -4.57
N ALA A 113 -16.48 1.00 -3.30
CA ALA A 113 -17.71 0.34 -2.87
C ALA A 113 -18.94 1.27 -3.01
N ILE A 114 -18.80 2.57 -2.72
CA ILE A 114 -19.85 3.58 -2.95
C ILE A 114 -20.07 3.76 -4.46
N ALA A 115 -19.02 3.98 -5.25
CA ALA A 115 -19.15 4.16 -6.70
C ALA A 115 -19.83 2.96 -7.36
N ARG A 116 -19.43 1.74 -6.98
CA ARG A 116 -20.02 0.49 -7.46
C ARG A 116 -21.49 0.36 -7.05
N LEU A 117 -21.87 0.78 -5.85
CA LEU A 117 -23.27 0.81 -5.42
C LEU A 117 -24.06 1.82 -6.24
N MET A 118 -23.52 3.02 -6.49
CA MET A 118 -24.20 4.05 -7.29
C MET A 118 -24.38 3.63 -8.75
N THR A 119 -23.41 2.92 -9.34
CA THR A 119 -23.54 2.35 -10.69
C THR A 119 -24.59 1.25 -10.77
N ASN A 120 -24.78 0.48 -9.69
CA ASN A 120 -25.72 -0.65 -9.62
C ASN A 120 -26.85 -0.35 -8.62
N PHE A 121 -27.31 0.90 -8.57
CA PHE A 121 -28.22 1.34 -7.51
C PHE A 121 -29.55 0.59 -7.60
N PRO A 122 -29.98 -0.10 -6.53
CA PRO A 122 -31.13 -0.99 -6.62
C PRO A 122 -32.45 -0.22 -6.52
N ASP A 123 -33.50 -0.81 -7.08
CA ASP A 123 -34.87 -0.50 -6.67
C ASP A 123 -35.27 -1.38 -5.46
N LYS A 124 -36.56 -1.37 -5.10
CA LYS A 124 -37.08 -2.18 -3.98
C LYS A 124 -37.13 -3.69 -4.27
N ALA A 125 -36.89 -4.12 -5.52
CA ALA A 125 -36.86 -5.54 -5.86
C ALA A 125 -35.55 -6.21 -5.47
N PHE A 126 -34.47 -5.43 -5.28
CA PHE A 126 -33.14 -5.93 -4.90
C PHE A 126 -32.70 -7.14 -5.75
N ASN A 127 -32.65 -6.93 -7.07
CA ASN A 127 -32.31 -7.97 -8.05
C ASN A 127 -31.02 -8.72 -7.68
N GLN A 128 -31.12 -10.06 -7.57
CA GLN A 128 -30.01 -10.90 -7.16
C GLN A 128 -28.82 -10.83 -8.13
N HIS A 129 -29.05 -10.58 -9.42
CA HIS A 129 -27.97 -10.46 -10.40
C HIS A 129 -27.04 -9.29 -10.12
N ASP A 130 -27.58 -8.15 -9.70
CA ASP A 130 -26.80 -6.95 -9.35
C ASP A 130 -26.03 -7.17 -8.04
N ILE A 131 -26.67 -7.81 -7.06
CA ILE A 131 -26.05 -8.22 -5.79
C ILE A 131 -24.86 -9.15 -6.04
N ASP A 132 -25.04 -10.16 -6.88
CA ASP A 132 -24.00 -11.14 -7.21
C ASP A 132 -22.85 -10.49 -7.97
N TYR A 133 -23.16 -9.61 -8.93
CA TYR A 133 -22.15 -8.85 -9.66
C TYR A 133 -21.34 -7.94 -8.72
N TYR A 134 -22.01 -7.18 -7.85
CA TYR A 134 -21.38 -6.33 -6.85
C TYR A 134 -20.43 -7.14 -5.95
N ASN A 135 -20.90 -8.27 -5.43
CA ASN A 135 -20.11 -9.12 -4.53
C ASN A 135 -18.89 -9.72 -5.24
N ARG A 136 -19.03 -10.20 -6.47
CA ARG A 136 -17.90 -10.72 -7.26
C ARG A 136 -16.84 -9.64 -7.52
N ARG A 137 -17.25 -8.45 -7.97
CA ARG A 137 -16.31 -7.35 -8.25
C ARG A 137 -15.61 -6.83 -6.99
N THR A 138 -16.33 -6.72 -5.89
CA THR A 138 -15.76 -6.30 -4.59
C THR A 138 -14.75 -7.32 -4.06
N ARG A 139 -15.06 -8.62 -4.18
CA ARG A 139 -14.14 -9.69 -3.78
C ARG A 139 -12.86 -9.65 -4.62
N LEU A 140 -12.98 -9.57 -5.95
CA LEU A 140 -11.82 -9.54 -6.84
C LEU A 140 -10.88 -8.36 -6.52
N GLU A 141 -11.43 -7.16 -6.32
CA GLU A 141 -10.66 -5.96 -5.94
C GLU A 141 -9.85 -6.17 -4.65
N LEU A 142 -10.48 -6.73 -3.62
CA LEU A 142 -9.82 -6.99 -2.33
C LEU A 142 -8.80 -8.13 -2.41
N GLU A 143 -9.05 -9.17 -3.21
CA GLU A 143 -8.09 -10.26 -3.43
C GLU A 143 -6.86 -9.79 -4.21
N GLN A 144 -7.04 -8.93 -5.21
CA GLN A 144 -5.94 -8.30 -5.95
C GLN A 144 -5.10 -7.40 -5.05
N ALA A 145 -5.73 -6.60 -4.19
CA ALA A 145 -5.02 -5.79 -3.23
C ALA A 145 -4.32 -6.62 -2.16
N ARG A 146 -4.96 -7.69 -1.66
CA ARG A 146 -4.33 -8.66 -0.74
C ARG A 146 -3.04 -9.22 -1.35
N ASP A 147 -3.07 -9.62 -2.61
CA ASP A 147 -1.90 -10.21 -3.29
C ASP A 147 -0.76 -9.19 -3.41
N PHE A 148 -1.07 -7.93 -3.70
CA PHE A 148 -0.08 -6.85 -3.69
C PHE A 148 0.53 -6.64 -2.30
N LEU A 149 -0.28 -6.66 -1.24
CA LEU A 149 0.22 -6.56 0.14
C LEU A 149 1.09 -7.77 0.55
N ILE A 150 0.70 -8.97 0.15
CA ILE A 150 1.48 -10.19 0.40
C ILE A 150 2.85 -10.09 -0.26
N LEU A 151 2.95 -9.50 -1.47
CA LEU A 151 4.23 -9.32 -2.16
C LEU A 151 5.24 -8.59 -1.28
N HIS A 152 4.84 -7.51 -0.61
CA HIS A 152 5.75 -6.74 0.23
C HIS A 152 6.40 -7.56 1.36
N TYR A 153 5.65 -8.51 1.92
CA TYR A 153 6.17 -9.41 2.95
C TYR A 153 7.00 -10.55 2.36
N HIS A 154 6.54 -11.14 1.25
CA HIS A 154 7.12 -12.34 0.69
C HIS A 154 8.41 -12.09 -0.12
N ALA A 155 8.45 -10.99 -0.87
CA ALA A 155 9.62 -10.60 -1.66
C ALA A 155 10.67 -9.90 -0.78
N THR A 156 11.25 -10.63 0.17
CA THR A 156 12.26 -10.09 1.08
C THR A 156 13.49 -10.96 1.14
N GLU A 157 14.65 -10.34 1.29
CA GLU A 157 15.93 -11.01 1.55
C GLU A 157 16.25 -11.05 3.05
N ARG A 158 15.38 -10.45 3.88
CA ARG A 158 15.53 -10.42 5.34
C ARG A 158 15.44 -11.83 5.92
N ASN A 159 16.41 -12.16 6.76
CA ASN A 159 16.51 -13.41 7.52
C ASN A 159 16.92 -13.13 8.98
N ASP A 160 16.80 -11.88 9.42
CA ASP A 160 17.26 -11.39 10.72
C ASP A 160 16.25 -11.61 11.86
N SER A 161 15.04 -12.12 11.57
CA SER A 161 14.04 -12.46 12.59
C SER A 161 13.17 -13.65 12.17
N PRO A 162 12.61 -14.40 13.13
CA PRO A 162 11.64 -15.47 12.85
C PRO A 162 10.43 -14.98 12.05
N PHE A 163 10.01 -13.73 12.25
CA PHE A 163 8.90 -13.13 11.52
C PHE A 163 9.22 -12.97 10.02
N TRP A 164 10.41 -12.46 9.67
CA TRP A 164 10.79 -12.29 8.27
C TRP A 164 11.13 -13.63 7.60
N ASP A 165 11.66 -14.59 8.35
CA ASP A 165 11.84 -15.96 7.88
C ASP A 165 10.51 -16.63 7.55
N TYR A 166 9.49 -16.45 8.39
CA TYR A 166 8.12 -16.86 8.08
C TYR A 166 7.59 -16.14 6.81
N CYS A 167 7.72 -14.82 6.73
CA CYS A 167 7.20 -14.05 5.59
C CYS A 167 7.79 -14.48 4.24
N ARG A 168 9.10 -14.72 4.17
CA ARG A 168 9.77 -15.13 2.92
C ARG A 168 9.49 -16.59 2.53
N THR A 169 9.03 -17.43 3.46
CA THR A 169 8.80 -18.87 3.23
C THR A 169 7.32 -19.28 3.25
N MET A 170 6.41 -18.41 3.69
CA MET A 170 4.98 -18.72 3.76
C MET A 170 4.38 -19.05 2.37
N PRO A 171 3.37 -19.93 2.30
CA PRO A 171 2.64 -20.14 1.06
C PRO A 171 1.94 -18.85 0.63
N ILE A 172 1.96 -18.59 -0.68
CA ILE A 172 1.29 -17.44 -1.29
C ILE A 172 0.22 -17.89 -2.30
N PRO A 173 -0.79 -17.05 -2.58
CA PRO A 173 -1.82 -17.34 -3.58
C PRO A 173 -1.22 -17.64 -4.96
N ASP A 174 -1.84 -18.56 -5.69
CA ASP A 174 -1.38 -19.01 -7.01
C ASP A 174 -1.23 -17.85 -8.00
N ALA A 175 -2.19 -16.92 -8.01
CA ALA A 175 -2.17 -15.73 -8.87
C ALA A 175 -0.94 -14.84 -8.60
N LEU A 176 -0.58 -14.65 -7.32
CA LEU A 176 0.62 -13.89 -6.96
C LEU A 176 1.90 -14.65 -7.37
N ARG A 177 1.96 -15.96 -7.12
CA ARG A 177 3.10 -16.80 -7.49
C ARG A 177 3.35 -16.76 -9.00
N GLU A 178 2.29 -16.90 -9.79
CA GLU A 178 2.36 -16.81 -11.25
C GLU A 178 2.86 -15.44 -11.71
N ARG A 179 2.30 -14.36 -11.16
CA ARG A 179 2.72 -12.99 -11.48
C ARG A 179 4.21 -12.76 -11.18
N ILE A 180 4.70 -13.22 -10.02
CA ILE A 180 6.14 -13.16 -9.67
C ILE A 180 6.98 -13.96 -10.66
N ALA A 181 6.55 -15.18 -11.02
CA ALA A 181 7.29 -16.04 -11.94
C ALA A 181 7.41 -15.41 -13.34
N ILE A 182 6.32 -14.83 -13.86
CA ILE A 182 6.33 -14.18 -15.16
C ILE A 182 7.26 -12.96 -15.17
N TYR A 183 7.18 -12.12 -14.13
CA TYR A 183 8.06 -10.96 -14.02
C TYR A 183 9.52 -11.37 -13.89
N ARG A 184 9.84 -12.32 -12.98
CA ARG A 184 11.20 -12.83 -12.79
C ARG A 184 11.79 -13.42 -14.07
N GLU A 185 10.97 -13.96 -14.96
CA GLU A 185 11.47 -14.55 -16.20
C GLU A 185 11.75 -13.51 -17.28
N ASN A 186 10.85 -12.53 -17.49
CA ASN A 186 10.88 -11.67 -18.68
C ASN A 186 10.60 -10.17 -18.42
N ALA A 187 10.60 -9.73 -17.16
CA ALA A 187 10.22 -8.37 -16.75
C ALA A 187 8.80 -7.95 -17.19
N ARG A 188 7.92 -8.93 -17.49
CA ARG A 188 6.57 -8.65 -17.98
C ARG A 188 5.65 -8.28 -16.83
N LEU A 189 4.88 -7.23 -17.05
CA LEU A 189 3.87 -6.72 -16.14
C LEU A 189 2.53 -6.85 -16.84
N TYR A 190 1.50 -7.20 -16.09
CA TYR A 190 0.13 -7.31 -16.60
C TYR A 190 -0.83 -6.70 -15.60
N ARG A 191 -1.74 -5.91 -16.14
CA ARG A 191 -2.92 -5.44 -15.43
C ARG A 191 -4.11 -6.32 -15.81
N HIS A 192 -4.78 -6.88 -14.81
CA HIS A 192 -6.04 -7.59 -15.01
C HIS A 192 -7.21 -6.63 -14.75
N ASP A 193 -8.13 -6.50 -15.71
CA ASP A 193 -9.30 -5.62 -15.61
C ASP A 193 -8.98 -4.20 -15.09
N ASN A 194 -9.69 -3.77 -14.04
CA ASN A 194 -9.58 -2.49 -13.37
C ASN A 194 -8.87 -2.65 -12.02
N GLU A 195 -7.80 -3.45 -11.97
CA GLU A 195 -6.93 -3.58 -10.79
C GLU A 195 -6.57 -2.20 -10.23
N LEU A 196 -6.60 -2.08 -8.89
CA LEU A 196 -6.17 -0.89 -8.17
C LEU A 196 -4.70 -0.56 -8.46
N PHE A 197 -3.83 -1.57 -8.39
CA PHE A 197 -2.40 -1.44 -8.64
C PHE A 197 -2.09 -1.74 -10.10
N GLY A 198 -1.60 -0.73 -10.82
CA GLY A 198 -1.22 -0.83 -12.22
C GLY A 198 0.20 -1.38 -12.42
N GLU A 199 0.63 -1.45 -13.68
CA GLU A 199 1.94 -1.99 -14.06
C GLU A 199 3.10 -1.27 -13.37
N THR A 200 3.03 0.07 -13.25
CA THR A 200 4.05 0.88 -12.58
C THR A 200 4.15 0.59 -11.09
N ASN A 201 3.03 0.30 -10.42
CA ASN A 201 3.03 -0.11 -9.01
C ASN A 201 3.71 -1.46 -8.84
N TRP A 202 3.35 -2.45 -9.67
CA TRP A 202 3.99 -3.77 -9.65
C TRP A 202 5.48 -3.68 -9.97
N LEU A 203 5.88 -2.87 -10.95
CA LEU A 203 7.29 -2.63 -11.26
C LEU A 203 8.04 -2.10 -10.04
N ALA A 204 7.51 -1.06 -9.40
CA ALA A 204 8.14 -0.41 -8.26
C ALA A 204 8.40 -1.39 -7.11
N VAL A 205 7.44 -2.26 -6.79
CA VAL A 205 7.58 -3.22 -5.69
C VAL A 205 8.40 -4.43 -6.09
N LEU A 206 8.15 -5.04 -7.26
CA LEU A 206 8.91 -6.21 -7.70
C LEU A 206 10.39 -5.87 -7.89
N HIS A 207 10.70 -4.79 -8.62
CA HIS A 207 12.07 -4.35 -8.83
C HIS A 207 12.69 -3.78 -7.56
N GLY A 208 11.96 -2.92 -6.84
CA GLY A 208 12.45 -2.28 -5.62
C GLY A 208 12.67 -3.23 -4.44
N GLN A 209 12.05 -4.42 -4.48
CA GLN A 209 12.29 -5.51 -3.54
C GLN A 209 13.15 -6.63 -4.15
N ASN A 210 14.08 -6.26 -5.04
CA ASN A 210 15.17 -7.10 -5.55
C ASN A 210 14.72 -8.36 -6.31
N ILE A 211 13.50 -8.39 -6.88
CA ILE A 211 13.16 -9.42 -7.87
C ILE A 211 13.79 -8.99 -9.20
N THR A 212 14.99 -9.49 -9.47
CA THR A 212 15.68 -9.21 -10.73
C THR A 212 15.16 -10.14 -11.84
N PRO A 213 14.65 -9.59 -12.95
CA PRO A 213 14.24 -10.40 -14.08
C PRO A 213 15.46 -10.98 -14.81
N LYS A 214 15.38 -12.22 -15.30
CA LYS A 214 16.45 -12.86 -16.07
C LYS A 214 16.58 -12.28 -17.48
N ARG A 215 15.46 -11.84 -18.05
CA ARG A 215 15.35 -11.34 -19.42
C ARG A 215 14.39 -10.16 -19.45
N TYR A 216 14.42 -9.45 -20.57
CA TYR A 216 13.51 -8.37 -20.91
C TYR A 216 12.88 -8.64 -22.29
N HIS A 217 11.98 -7.78 -22.73
CA HIS A 217 11.34 -7.93 -24.03
C HIS A 217 12.36 -7.74 -25.19
N PRO A 218 12.49 -8.68 -26.15
CA PRO A 218 13.53 -8.62 -27.21
C PRO A 218 13.47 -7.38 -28.11
N ILE A 219 12.33 -6.67 -28.13
CA ILE A 219 12.21 -5.39 -28.84
C ILE A 219 13.24 -4.34 -28.36
N ALA A 220 13.73 -4.46 -27.12
CA ALA A 220 14.76 -3.57 -26.60
C ALA A 220 16.08 -3.70 -27.37
N ASP A 221 16.38 -4.87 -27.93
CA ASP A 221 17.61 -5.13 -28.68
C ASP A 221 17.57 -4.58 -30.12
N VAL A 222 16.40 -4.09 -30.57
CA VAL A 222 16.26 -3.42 -31.88
C VAL A 222 16.84 -2.00 -31.84
N LEU A 223 16.92 -1.39 -30.65
CA LEU A 223 17.42 -0.03 -30.47
C LEU A 223 18.94 -0.04 -30.26
N PRO A 224 19.74 0.72 -31.03
CA PRO A 224 21.16 0.85 -30.77
C PRO A 224 21.42 1.40 -29.36
N GLU A 225 22.44 0.89 -28.68
CA GLU A 225 22.78 1.25 -27.29
C GLU A 225 22.98 2.76 -27.11
N SER A 226 23.67 3.42 -28.05
CA SER A 226 23.87 4.87 -28.04
C SER A 226 22.57 5.67 -28.12
N GLU A 227 21.56 5.15 -28.84
CA GLU A 227 20.25 5.78 -28.92
C GLU A 227 19.44 5.54 -27.63
N LEU A 228 19.55 4.35 -27.03
CA LEU A 228 18.96 4.05 -25.72
C LEU A 228 19.52 4.99 -24.64
N GLU A 229 20.84 5.13 -24.55
CA GLU A 229 21.52 6.03 -23.61
C GLU A 229 21.06 7.48 -23.78
N LEU A 230 20.99 7.95 -25.04
CA LEU A 230 20.52 9.30 -25.35
C LEU A 230 19.08 9.51 -24.87
N ARG A 231 18.18 8.55 -25.11
CA ARG A 231 16.78 8.63 -24.67
C ARG A 231 16.68 8.63 -23.15
N MET A 232 17.44 7.78 -22.46
CA MET A 232 17.46 7.73 -20.99
C MET A 232 18.00 9.03 -20.38
N LYS A 233 19.07 9.58 -20.96
CA LYS A 233 19.60 10.88 -20.55
C LYS A 233 18.55 11.98 -20.73
N LYS A 234 17.85 12.01 -21.87
CA LYS A 234 16.79 13.00 -22.11
C LYS A 234 15.66 12.91 -21.08
N LEU A 235 15.25 11.70 -20.71
CA LEU A 235 14.25 11.51 -19.64
C LEU A 235 14.77 12.07 -18.30
N ALA A 236 16.01 11.73 -17.92
CA ALA A 236 16.63 12.22 -16.70
C ALA A 236 16.74 13.75 -16.67
N ASP A 237 17.12 14.37 -17.79
CA ASP A 237 17.24 15.82 -17.92
C ASP A 237 15.88 16.51 -17.82
N VAL A 238 14.83 15.98 -18.46
CA VAL A 238 13.47 16.50 -18.33
C VAL A 238 12.99 16.41 -16.88
N THR A 239 13.18 15.27 -16.21
CA THR A 239 12.82 15.12 -14.80
C THR A 239 13.55 16.12 -13.91
N ARG A 240 14.86 16.30 -14.11
CA ARG A 240 15.68 17.27 -13.35
C ARG A 240 15.18 18.70 -13.54
N ASN A 241 14.96 19.12 -14.78
CA ASN A 241 14.48 20.46 -15.11
C ASN A 241 13.11 20.72 -14.50
N CYS A 242 12.21 19.72 -14.48
CA CYS A 242 10.92 19.84 -13.80
C CYS A 242 11.10 20.00 -12.27
N LEU A 243 12.00 19.23 -11.65
CA LEU A 243 12.26 19.31 -10.21
C LEU A 243 12.82 20.69 -9.79
N GLU A 244 13.68 21.30 -10.61
CA GLU A 244 14.25 22.63 -10.33
C GLU A 244 13.18 23.75 -10.30
N LEU A 245 12.06 23.56 -11.00
CA LEU A 245 10.96 24.52 -11.07
C LEU A 245 9.89 24.30 -9.98
N MET A 246 9.90 23.16 -9.31
CA MET A 246 8.89 22.84 -8.30
C MET A 246 9.20 23.55 -6.96
N PRO A 247 8.21 24.19 -6.31
CA PRO A 247 8.40 24.71 -4.96
C PRO A 247 8.61 23.56 -3.98
N SER A 248 9.18 23.85 -2.81
CA SER A 248 9.16 22.91 -1.70
C SER A 248 7.70 22.59 -1.31
N HIS A 249 7.49 21.43 -0.71
CA HIS A 249 6.16 21.00 -0.26
C HIS A 249 5.54 22.01 0.72
N GLN A 250 6.35 22.54 1.65
CA GLN A 250 5.91 23.56 2.60
C GLN A 250 5.51 24.88 1.90
N ALA A 251 6.33 25.36 0.95
CA ALA A 251 6.00 26.58 0.21
C ALA A 251 4.70 26.45 -0.60
N PHE A 252 4.42 25.26 -1.15
CA PHE A 252 3.14 25.00 -1.81
C PHE A 252 1.96 25.05 -0.82
N ILE A 253 2.10 24.41 0.34
CA ILE A 253 1.08 24.40 1.40
C ILE A 253 0.75 25.83 1.85
N ASP A 254 1.78 26.61 2.20
CA ASP A 254 1.60 27.99 2.68
C ASP A 254 0.86 28.87 1.68
N ARG A 255 1.06 28.63 0.38
CA ARG A 255 0.42 29.41 -0.68
C ARG A 255 -1.02 28.98 -0.98
N HIS A 256 -1.33 27.68 -0.87
CA HIS A 256 -2.56 27.14 -1.48
C HIS A 256 -3.56 26.52 -0.49
N CYS A 257 -3.10 25.97 0.63
CA CYS A 257 -3.96 25.13 1.47
C CYS A 257 -3.53 25.11 2.94
N LYS A 258 -2.93 26.20 3.43
CA LYS A 258 -2.55 26.34 4.83
C LYS A 258 -3.77 26.16 5.73
N ALA A 259 -3.71 25.15 6.60
CA ALA A 259 -4.75 24.87 7.57
C ALA A 259 -4.75 25.92 8.67
N GLU A 260 -5.94 26.33 9.11
CA GLU A 260 -6.07 27.08 10.36
C GLU A 260 -5.64 26.15 11.51
N MET A 261 -4.65 26.60 12.28
CA MET A 261 -4.16 25.84 13.42
C MET A 261 -4.99 26.20 14.64
N ALA A 262 -5.66 25.19 15.20
CA ALA A 262 -6.33 25.25 16.49
C ALA A 262 -5.34 25.14 17.64
#